data_AF-A0A0C9ZU74-F1
#
_entry.id   AF-A0A0C9ZU74-F1
#
_cell.length_a   1.000
_cell.length_b   1.000
_cell.length_c   1.000
_cell.angle_alpha   90.00
_cell.angle_beta   90.00
_cell.angle_gamma   90.00
#
_symmetry.space_group_name_H-M   'P 1'
#
loop_
_entity.id
_entity.type
_entity.pdbx_description
1 polymer ?
#
loop_
_entity_poly.entity_id
_entity_poly.type
_entity_poly.pdbx_seq_one_letter_code
_entity_poly.pdbx_strand_id
1 'polypeptide(L)'
;KASQLPLLSHFAEHCPLLFWKKLCVNPEVFDKILDQISGHLVFQNQSNNKQLPILIQLTIFLYHAGHYRNTYLLVGTVVNCTHCVIATLLDWHDKFVYIPGAQSEEM
;
A
#
# COMPACT_ATOMS: atom_id res chain seq x y z
N LYS A 1 13.49 -11.10 16.64
CA LYS A 1 13.41 -11.61 15.25
C LYS A 1 14.66 -11.08 14.54
N ALA A 2 15.60 -11.93 14.11
CA ALA A 2 16.81 -11.49 13.43
C ALA A 2 16.44 -10.75 12.12
N SER A 3 17.12 -9.64 11.85
CA SER A 3 16.87 -8.84 10.65
C SER A 3 17.16 -9.69 9.41
N GLN A 4 16.14 -10.05 8.63
CA GLN A 4 16.28 -10.80 7.38
C GLN A 4 16.74 -9.89 6.21
N LEU A 5 17.09 -8.64 6.48
CA LEU A 5 17.61 -7.69 5.49
C LEU A 5 18.81 -8.24 4.68
N PRO A 6 19.77 -8.97 5.28
CA PRO A 6 20.90 -9.54 4.52
C PRO A 6 20.49 -10.63 3.52
N LEU A 7 19.30 -11.22 3.66
CA LEU A 7 18.81 -12.28 2.76
C LEU A 7 18.12 -11.74 1.51
N LEU A 8 17.98 -10.42 1.38
CA LEU A 8 17.24 -9.82 0.27
C LEU A 8 17.93 -9.96 -1.08
N SER A 9 19.27 -9.88 -1.13
CA SER A 9 20.03 -10.18 -2.35
C SER A 9 19.78 -11.61 -2.81
N HIS A 10 19.83 -12.57 -1.88
CA HIS A 10 19.48 -13.97 -2.16
C HIS A 10 18.03 -14.13 -2.64
N PHE A 11 17.08 -13.35 -2.09
CA PHE A 11 15.70 -13.38 -2.57
C PHE A 11 15.53 -12.75 -3.95
N ALA A 12 16.24 -11.68 -4.27
CA ALA A 12 16.19 -11.06 -5.59
C ALA A 12 16.62 -12.05 -6.68
N GLU A 13 17.67 -12.82 -6.42
CA GLU A 13 18.28 -13.75 -7.39
C GLU A 13 17.55 -15.10 -7.48
N HIS A 14 17.18 -15.69 -6.34
CA HIS A 14 16.67 -17.07 -6.31
C HIS A 14 15.18 -17.18 -6.02
N CYS A 15 14.55 -16.15 -5.46
CA CYS A 15 13.16 -16.19 -5.01
C CYS A 15 12.45 -14.83 -5.20
N PRO A 16 12.31 -14.33 -6.44
CA PRO A 16 11.79 -12.97 -6.71
C PRO A 16 10.37 -12.75 -6.18
N LEU A 17 9.56 -13.81 -6.07
CA LEU A 17 8.25 -13.78 -5.42
C LEU A 17 8.33 -13.40 -3.93
N LEU A 18 9.33 -13.88 -3.21
CA LEU A 18 9.55 -13.57 -1.80
C LEU A 18 10.08 -12.14 -1.62
N PHE A 19 10.92 -11.69 -2.55
CA PHE A 19 11.38 -10.31 -2.63
C PHE A 19 10.18 -9.36 -2.82
N TRP A 20 9.33 -9.65 -3.81
CA TRP A 20 8.12 -8.90 -4.07
C TRP A 20 7.15 -8.92 -2.90
N LYS A 21 6.95 -10.06 -2.25
CA LYS A 21 6.07 -10.14 -1.07
C LYS A 21 6.57 -9.29 0.11
N LYS A 22 7.89 -9.14 0.25
CA LYS A 22 8.51 -8.38 1.36
C LYS A 22 8.62 -6.89 1.08
N LEU A 23 9.02 -6.51 -0.13
CA LEU A 23 9.28 -5.11 -0.48
C LEU A 23 8.20 -4.50 -1.37
N CYS A 24 7.25 -5.31 -1.84
CA CYS A 24 6.13 -4.88 -2.68
C CYS A 24 6.57 -4.21 -4.00
N VAL A 25 7.78 -4.50 -4.46
CA VAL A 25 8.41 -3.99 -5.69
C VAL A 25 9.14 -5.13 -6.39
N ASN A 26 9.21 -5.06 -7.73
CA ASN A 26 9.99 -6.01 -8.52
C ASN A 26 11.49 -5.73 -8.37
N PRO A 27 12.36 -6.77 -8.35
CA PRO A 27 13.82 -6.58 -8.26
C PRO A 27 14.39 -5.61 -9.31
N GLU A 28 14.02 -5.76 -10.58
CA GLU A 28 14.50 -4.86 -11.64
C GLU A 28 14.09 -3.39 -11.44
N VAL A 29 12.90 -3.17 -10.87
CA VAL A 29 12.42 -1.81 -10.56
C VAL A 29 13.17 -1.26 -9.35
N PHE A 30 13.45 -2.11 -8.37
CA PHE A 30 14.26 -1.76 -7.21
C PHE A 30 15.67 -1.32 -7.63
N ASP A 31 16.33 -2.08 -8.52
CA ASP A 31 17.66 -1.74 -9.03
C ASP A 31 17.65 -0.42 -9.82
N LYS A 32 16.65 -0.20 -10.68
CA LYS A 32 16.48 1.08 -11.39
C LYS A 32 16.28 2.27 -10.45
N ILE A 33 15.51 2.10 -9.38
CA ILE A 33 15.33 3.14 -8.36
C ILE A 33 16.67 3.39 -7.65
N LEU A 34 17.37 2.32 -7.27
CA LEU A 34 18.66 2.41 -6.60
C LEU A 34 19.67 3.18 -7.45
N ASP A 35 19.77 2.88 -8.75
CA ASP A 35 20.65 3.58 -9.68
C ASP A 35 20.32 5.08 -9.76
N GLN A 36 19.04 5.43 -9.81
CA GLN A 36 18.60 6.83 -9.87
C GLN A 36 18.93 7.62 -8.59
N ILE A 37 18.83 6.98 -7.42
CA ILE A 37 19.01 7.68 -6.15
C ILE A 37 20.43 7.60 -5.59
N SER A 38 21.27 6.69 -6.10
CA SER A 38 22.62 6.46 -5.57
C SER A 38 23.53 7.68 -5.63
N GLY A 39 23.31 8.57 -6.61
CA GLY A 39 24.04 9.83 -6.74
C GLY A 39 23.44 11.02 -5.99
N HIS A 40 22.29 10.85 -5.33
CA HIS A 40 21.52 11.98 -4.81
C HIS A 40 22.02 12.42 -3.43
N LEU A 41 22.32 13.71 -3.28
CA LEU A 41 22.91 14.29 -2.05
C LEU A 41 22.03 14.11 -0.81
N VAL A 42 20.72 13.96 -0.96
CA VAL A 42 19.78 13.64 0.15
C VAL A 42 20.16 12.36 0.89
N PHE A 43 20.72 11.38 0.18
CA PHE A 43 21.16 10.12 0.77
C PHE A 43 22.63 10.16 1.19
N GLN A 44 23.30 11.32 1.11
CA GLN A 44 24.66 11.53 1.59
C GLN A 44 24.64 12.44 2.82
N ASN A 45 25.08 11.90 3.95
CA ASN A 45 25.28 12.67 5.14
C ASN A 45 26.70 13.27 5.09
N GLN A 46 26.81 14.60 5.07
CA GLN A 46 28.10 15.32 5.10
C GLN A 46 28.82 15.26 6.46
N SER A 47 28.32 14.47 7.42
CA SER A 47 28.99 14.25 8.70
C SER A 47 30.13 13.23 8.58
N ASN A 48 31.08 13.29 9.51
CA ASN A 48 32.20 12.36 9.59
C ASN A 48 31.82 10.96 10.13
N ASN A 49 30.52 10.65 10.21
CA ASN A 49 30.01 9.37 10.74
C ASN A 49 29.76 8.37 9.61
N LYS A 50 29.90 7.08 9.93
CA LYS A 50 29.53 6.01 9.02
C LYS A 50 28.03 6.07 8.72
N GLN A 51 27.69 6.29 7.45
CA GLN A 51 26.32 6.21 6.98
C GLN A 51 25.99 4.79 6.50
N LEU A 52 24.74 4.39 6.66
CA LEU A 52 24.23 3.13 6.11
C LEU A 52 24.24 3.18 4.57
N PRO A 53 24.63 2.11 3.86
CA PRO A 53 24.53 2.08 2.39
C PRO A 53 23.12 2.41 1.89
N ILE A 54 23.02 3.15 0.78
CA ILE A 54 21.75 3.61 0.18
C ILE A 54 20.82 2.43 -0.11
N LEU A 55 21.38 1.31 -0.58
CA LEU A 55 20.68 0.03 -0.76
C LEU A 55 19.90 -0.38 0.49
N ILE A 56 20.54 -0.31 1.66
CA ILE A 56 19.94 -0.74 2.93
C ILE A 56 18.90 0.30 3.39
N GLN A 57 19.16 1.59 3.20
CA GLN A 57 18.19 2.65 3.50
C GLN A 57 16.90 2.50 2.68
N LEU A 58 17.02 2.32 1.36
CA LEU A 58 15.90 2.10 0.45
C LEU A 58 15.13 0.84 0.82
N THR A 59 15.85 -0.24 1.12
CA THR A 59 15.25 -1.50 1.55
C THR A 59 14.39 -1.35 2.81
N ILE A 60 14.91 -0.67 3.84
CA ILE A 60 14.18 -0.44 5.10
C ILE A 60 12.91 0.38 4.82
N PHE A 61 13.03 1.43 4.02
CA PHE A 61 11.89 2.26 3.62
C PHE A 61 10.80 1.43 2.93
N LEU A 62 11.15 0.64 1.92
CA LEU A 62 10.19 -0.18 1.17
C LEU A 62 9.59 -1.31 2.00
N TYR A 63 10.39 -1.93 2.88
CA TYR A 63 9.91 -2.94 3.81
C TYR A 63 8.82 -2.36 4.73
N HIS A 64 9.02 -1.13 5.23
CA HIS A 64 7.99 -0.44 6.03
C HIS A 64 6.79 0.03 5.19
N ALA A 65 7.04 0.66 4.03
CA ALA A 65 5.98 1.18 3.17
C ALA A 65 5.06 0.07 2.64
N GLY A 66 5.63 -1.07 2.22
CA GLY A 66 4.87 -2.24 1.79
C GLY A 66 4.02 -2.85 2.91
N HIS A 67 4.54 -2.84 4.15
CA HIS A 67 3.82 -3.37 5.30
C HIS A 67 2.66 -2.45 5.73
N TYR A 68 2.83 -1.13 5.64
CA TYR A 68 1.79 -0.13 5.90
C TYR A 68 0.71 -0.10 4.81
N ARG A 69 1.08 -0.38 3.56
CA ARG A 69 0.12 -0.51 2.46
C ARG A 69 -0.94 -1.59 2.76
N ASN A 70 -0.60 -2.63 3.50
CA ASN A 70 -1.55 -3.68 3.84
C ASN A 70 -2.50 -3.32 5.01
N THR A 71 -2.08 -2.46 5.95
CA THR A 71 -2.91 -2.11 7.12
C THR A 71 -3.93 -1.02 6.82
N TYR A 72 -3.61 -0.05 5.96
CA TYR A 72 -4.55 1.00 5.57
C TYR A 72 -5.46 0.62 4.41
N LEU A 73 -5.02 -0.27 3.50
CA LEU A 73 -5.90 -0.75 2.44
C LEU A 73 -7.01 -1.65 2.98
N LEU A 74 -6.80 -2.46 4.01
CA LEU A 74 -7.91 -3.28 4.54
C LEU A 74 -8.99 -2.43 5.21
N VAL A 75 -8.61 -1.46 6.03
CA VAL A 75 -9.59 -0.56 6.68
C VAL A 75 -10.23 0.37 5.65
N GLY A 76 -9.43 1.00 4.78
CA GLY A 76 -9.93 1.92 3.76
C GLY A 76 -10.79 1.22 2.70
N THR A 77 -10.41 0.01 2.27
CA THR A 77 -11.18 -0.76 1.27
C THR A 77 -12.46 -1.31 1.87
N VAL A 78 -12.44 -1.81 3.12
CA VAL A 78 -13.69 -2.25 3.79
C VAL A 78 -14.65 -1.07 3.95
N VAL A 79 -14.17 0.08 4.46
CA VAL A 79 -15.00 1.29 4.59
C VAL A 79 -15.54 1.76 3.23
N ASN A 80 -14.71 1.76 2.19
CA ASN A 80 -15.14 2.16 0.84
C ASN A 80 -16.16 1.16 0.26
N CYS A 81 -15.94 -0.14 0.40
CA CYS A 81 -16.90 -1.17 -0.01
C CYS A 81 -18.23 -1.06 0.77
N THR A 82 -18.17 -0.82 2.09
CA THR A 82 -19.36 -0.60 2.92
C THR A 82 -20.12 0.64 2.46
N HIS A 83 -19.45 1.76 2.16
CA HIS A 83 -20.09 2.94 1.62
C HIS A 83 -20.76 2.69 0.26
N CYS A 84 -20.10 1.98 -0.66
CA CYS A 84 -20.69 1.62 -1.95
C CYS A 84 -21.96 0.75 -1.79
N VAL A 85 -21.94 -0.23 -0.89
CA VAL A 85 -23.10 -1.10 -0.62
C VAL A 85 -24.26 -0.31 0.00
N ILE A 86 -23.99 0.56 0.98
CA ILE A 86 -25.01 1.41 1.60
C ILE A 86 -25.63 2.38 0.58
N ALA A 87 -24.81 3.05 -0.24
CA ALA A 87 -25.30 3.95 -1.26
C ALA A 87 -26.20 3.24 -2.29
N THR A 88 -25.84 2.02 -2.68
CA THR A 88 -26.64 1.20 -3.60
C THR A 88 -27.98 0.78 -2.96
N LEU A 89 -27.95 0.39 -1.68
CA LEU A 89 -29.17 0.05 -0.93
C LEU A 89 -30.11 1.26 -0.80
N LEU A 90 -29.58 2.46 -0.56
CA LEU A 90 -30.37 3.69 -0.49
C LEU A 90 -30.98 4.05 -1.85
N ASP A 91 -30.21 3.98 -2.93
CA ASP A 91 -30.72 4.21 -4.30
C ASP A 91 -31.84 3.22 -4.66
N TRP A 92 -31.73 1.98 -4.21
CA TRP A 92 -32.78 0.98 -4.39
C TRP A 92 -33.98 1.25 -3.48
N HIS A 93 -33.77 1.69 -2.25
CA HIS A 93 -34.84 2.06 -1.34
C HIS A 93 -35.66 3.23 -1.91
N ASP A 94 -35.00 4.25 -2.48
CA ASP A 94 -35.68 5.37 -3.12
C ASP A 94 -36.49 4.95 -4.36
N LYS A 95 -36.07 3.88 -5.05
CA LYS A 95 -36.78 3.32 -6.22
C LYS A 95 -37.92 2.38 -5.86
N PHE A 96 -37.80 1.60 -4.78
CA PHE A 96 -38.77 0.57 -4.39
C PHE A 96 -39.74 1.02 -3.31
N VAL A 97 -39.40 2.01 -2.49
CA VAL A 97 -40.32 2.67 -1.55
C VAL A 97 -41.05 3.79 -2.27
N TYR A 98 -41.74 3.42 -3.36
CA TYR A 98 -42.90 4.18 -3.78
C TYR A 98 -44.02 3.81 -2.81
N ILE A 99 -44.32 4.69 -1.84
CA ILE A 99 -45.57 4.62 -1.08
C ILE A 99 -46.63 5.22 -2.00
N PRO A 100 -47.52 4.43 -2.64
CA PRO A 100 -48.64 5.00 -3.37
C PRO A 100 -49.43 5.80 -2.35
N GLY A 101 -49.64 7.09 -2.66
CA GLY A 101 -50.22 8.04 -1.74
C GLY A 101 -51.38 7.42 -0.97
N ALA A 102 -51.33 7.60 0.36
CA ALA A 102 -52.51 7.77 1.16
C ALA A 102 -53.31 8.91 0.51
N GLN A 103 -54.09 8.58 -0.52
CA GLN A 103 -55.16 9.42 -1.00
C GLN A 103 -56.17 9.40 0.14
N SER A 104 -56.09 10.45 0.95
CA SER A 104 -57.11 10.80 1.91
C SER A 104 -58.42 10.95 1.14
N GLU A 105 -59.25 9.91 1.13
CA GLU A 105 -60.69 10.06 0.93
C GLU A 105 -61.24 10.72 2.19
N GLU A 106 -61.24 12.05 2.22
CA GLU A 106 -62.15 12.80 3.09
C GLU A 106 -63.46 12.99 2.30
N MET A 107 -64.48 12.30 2.77
CA MET A 107 -65.87 12.32 2.28
C MET A 107 -66.63 13.53 2.79
#